data_AF-A0A2P2I8C5-F1
#
_entry.id   AF-A0A2P2I8C5-F1
#
_cell.length_a   1.000
_cell.length_b   1.000
_cell.length_c   1.000
_cell.angle_alpha   90.00
_cell.angle_beta   90.00
_cell.angle_gamma   90.00
#
_symmetry.space_group_name_H-M   'P 1'
#
loop_
_entity.id
_entity.type
_entity.pdbx_description
1 polymer ?
#
loop_
_entity_poly.entity_id
_entity_poly.type
_entity_poly.pdbx_seq_one_letter_code
_entity_poly.pdbx_strand_id
1 'polypeptide(L)'
;RTISCRQVSGIYYKYLEVRECVPRLRKLRKMLWETPYAGPDVEQDDCEEHRQYSLSELLERVQCSEEQMRDALEQMPAMHIHGHWRVLEPEYELSAVTSLLGVIEEQKCSLDAVPKSLVMSMLKDVLPGPVLKLCLNYYFIEKSISSEEEEELLSVNNDRLCRLFAEVLLRPAGKFNLGEFSSIWQQSVPDGMSTHFSQLEGLALVDRDVNPAVVWHYPVHNLPEDPAGRFQQLFEARDKWTQQDITPYIEELSSSKCSVKVLLAKHTRSSTHGGIKYYTAKYTK
;
A
#
# COMPACT_ATOMS: atom_id res chain seq x y z
N ARG A 1 36.80 -57.49 -3.40
CA ARG A 1 35.96 -56.32 -3.80
C ARG A 1 34.92 -56.84 -4.77
N THR A 2 33.66 -56.91 -4.36
CA THR A 2 32.58 -57.45 -5.20
C THR A 2 32.07 -56.34 -6.10
N ILE A 3 32.17 -56.53 -7.40
CA ILE A 3 31.70 -55.56 -8.40
C ILE A 3 30.18 -55.73 -8.50
N SER A 4 29.41 -54.70 -8.13
CA SER A 4 27.96 -54.70 -8.26
C SER A 4 27.56 -53.93 -9.52
N CYS A 5 26.90 -54.60 -10.47
CA CYS A 5 26.36 -53.96 -11.67
C CYS A 5 25.02 -53.31 -11.31
N ARG A 6 24.83 -52.02 -11.62
CA ARG A 6 23.58 -51.29 -11.38
C ARG A 6 23.04 -50.77 -12.71
N GLN A 7 21.74 -50.95 -12.93
CA GLN A 7 21.03 -50.41 -14.08
C GLN A 7 20.72 -48.92 -13.83
N VAL A 8 21.11 -48.06 -14.78
CA VAL A 8 20.79 -46.63 -14.73
C VAL A 8 19.35 -46.46 -15.24
N SER A 9 18.45 -45.99 -14.37
CA SER A 9 17.03 -45.79 -14.72
C SER A 9 16.78 -44.57 -15.61
N GLY A 10 17.71 -43.60 -15.63
CA GLY A 10 17.61 -42.41 -16.47
C GLY A 10 18.77 -41.44 -16.23
N ILE A 11 19.11 -40.67 -17.27
CA ILE A 11 20.08 -39.57 -17.19
C ILE A 11 19.32 -38.28 -17.54
N TYR A 12 19.39 -37.30 -16.64
CA TYR A 12 18.73 -36.01 -16.81
C TYR A 12 19.76 -34.90 -16.93
N TYR A 13 19.55 -33.99 -17.88
CA TYR A 13 20.42 -32.84 -18.15
C TYR A 13 19.77 -31.51 -17.78
N LYS A 14 18.56 -31.55 -17.22
CA LYS A 14 17.82 -30.39 -16.72
C LYS A 14 17.43 -30.68 -15.27
N TYR A 15 17.67 -29.71 -14.41
CA TYR A 15 17.34 -29.77 -12.99
C TYR A 15 16.42 -28.60 -12.67
N LEU A 16 15.36 -28.88 -11.91
CA LEU A 16 14.48 -27.85 -11.38
C LEU A 16 15.03 -27.45 -10.01
N GLU A 17 15.52 -26.22 -9.92
CA GLU A 17 15.96 -25.63 -8.65
C GLU A 17 14.84 -24.73 -8.11
N VAL A 18 14.45 -24.96 -6.85
CA VAL A 18 13.51 -24.08 -6.15
C VAL A 18 14.29 -22.91 -5.56
N ARG A 19 13.85 -21.69 -5.83
CA ARG A 19 14.43 -20.48 -5.27
C ARG A 19 13.37 -19.72 -4.48
N GLU A 20 13.78 -19.24 -3.32
CA GLU A 20 12.99 -18.31 -2.53
C GLU A 20 12.72 -17.04 -3.34
N CYS A 21 11.47 -16.58 -3.32
CA CYS A 21 11.02 -15.40 -4.05
C CYS A 21 10.04 -14.57 -3.21
N VAL A 22 10.02 -13.27 -3.47
CA VAL A 22 9.03 -12.34 -2.89
C VAL A 22 7.66 -12.52 -3.57
N PRO A 23 6.54 -12.28 -2.86
CA PRO A 23 5.20 -12.41 -3.41
C PRO A 23 4.95 -11.39 -4.54
N ARG A 24 4.21 -11.82 -5.57
CA ARG A 24 3.89 -10.97 -6.75
C ARG A 24 2.57 -10.22 -6.58
N LEU A 25 2.57 -9.20 -5.72
CA LEU A 25 1.37 -8.48 -5.26
C LEU A 25 0.80 -7.47 -6.26
N ARG A 26 1.53 -7.09 -7.32
CA ARG A 26 1.00 -6.19 -8.36
C ARG A 26 -0.18 -6.82 -9.09
N LYS A 27 -0.12 -8.13 -9.31
CA LYS A 27 -1.24 -8.87 -9.93
C LYS A 27 -2.45 -8.89 -9.01
N LEU A 28 -2.25 -9.10 -7.70
CA LEU A 28 -3.32 -9.04 -6.70
C LEU A 28 -4.03 -7.68 -6.73
N ARG A 29 -3.26 -6.58 -6.66
CA ARG A 29 -3.82 -5.23 -6.73
C ARG A 29 -4.62 -5.01 -8.00
N LYS A 30 -4.06 -5.37 -9.16
CA LYS A 30 -4.77 -5.24 -10.45
C LYS A 30 -6.10 -5.99 -10.44
N MET A 31 -6.12 -7.23 -9.94
CA MET A 31 -7.33 -8.04 -9.88
C MET A 31 -8.39 -7.43 -8.95
N LEU A 32 -8.00 -6.91 -7.78
CA LEU A 32 -8.95 -6.29 -6.86
C LEU A 32 -9.52 -4.96 -7.42
N TRP A 33 -8.72 -4.23 -8.20
CA TRP A 33 -9.11 -2.99 -8.87
C TRP A 33 -9.95 -3.20 -10.14
N GLU A 34 -10.17 -4.45 -10.60
CA GLU A 34 -11.10 -4.73 -11.70
C GLU A 34 -12.55 -4.44 -11.30
N THR A 35 -12.87 -4.60 -10.01
CA THR A 35 -14.24 -4.47 -9.47
C THR A 35 -14.22 -3.87 -8.06
N PRO A 36 -13.79 -2.60 -7.90
CA PRO A 36 -13.79 -1.94 -6.59
C PRO A 36 -15.22 -1.78 -6.08
N TYR A 37 -15.40 -1.72 -4.76
CA TYR A 37 -16.71 -1.57 -4.13
C TYR A 37 -17.04 -0.08 -3.95
N ALA A 38 -18.08 0.38 -4.65
CA ALA A 38 -18.50 1.77 -4.73
C ALA A 38 -19.62 2.17 -3.74
N GLY A 39 -20.11 1.22 -2.94
CA GLY A 39 -21.19 1.44 -1.98
C GLY A 39 -22.48 0.68 -2.34
N PRO A 40 -23.40 0.53 -1.38
CA PRO A 40 -24.59 -0.32 -1.53
C PRO A 40 -25.56 0.18 -2.60
N ASP A 41 -25.59 1.49 -2.90
CA ASP A 41 -26.51 2.06 -3.88
C ASP A 41 -26.08 1.73 -5.31
N VAL A 42 -24.78 1.80 -5.61
CA VAL A 42 -24.22 1.47 -6.92
C VAL A 42 -24.30 -0.03 -7.19
N GLU A 43 -24.10 -0.85 -6.16
CA GLU A 43 -24.12 -2.31 -6.27
C GLU A 43 -25.52 -2.90 -6.53
N GLN A 44 -26.59 -2.14 -6.23
CA GLN A 44 -27.96 -2.56 -6.53
C GLN A 44 -28.29 -2.42 -8.02
N ASP A 45 -27.62 -1.50 -8.71
CA ASP A 45 -27.82 -1.23 -10.13
C ASP A 45 -26.91 -2.09 -11.02
N ASP A 46 -25.77 -2.56 -10.51
CA ASP A 46 -24.82 -3.43 -11.22
C ASP A 46 -25.25 -4.91 -11.19
N CYS A 47 -26.17 -5.26 -12.10
CA CYS A 47 -26.67 -6.64 -12.23
C CYS A 47 -25.77 -7.60 -13.02
N GLU A 48 -24.67 -7.19 -13.68
CA GLU A 48 -23.93 -8.12 -14.58
C GLU A 48 -22.39 -7.98 -14.62
N GLU A 49 -21.73 -9.14 -14.75
CA GLU A 49 -20.40 -9.41 -15.35
C GLU A 49 -19.09 -8.99 -14.65
N HIS A 50 -19.12 -8.44 -13.46
CA HIS A 50 -17.88 -8.08 -12.75
C HIS A 50 -17.23 -9.28 -12.05
N ARG A 51 -15.99 -9.61 -12.45
CA ARG A 51 -15.24 -10.76 -11.92
C ARG A 51 -14.71 -10.48 -10.51
N GLN A 52 -15.42 -11.02 -9.53
CA GLN A 52 -15.01 -11.01 -8.13
C GLN A 52 -14.16 -12.26 -7.83
N TYR A 53 -13.31 -12.19 -6.80
CA TYR A 53 -12.36 -13.26 -6.49
C TYR A 53 -12.49 -13.70 -5.02
N SER A 54 -12.70 -14.99 -4.82
CA SER A 54 -12.55 -15.63 -3.52
C SER A 54 -11.07 -15.76 -3.13
N LEU A 55 -10.79 -16.03 -1.85
CA LEU A 55 -9.41 -16.26 -1.39
C LEU A 55 -8.71 -17.38 -2.18
N SER A 56 -9.42 -18.48 -2.43
CA SER A 56 -8.90 -19.62 -3.19
C SER A 56 -8.53 -19.22 -4.62
N GLU A 57 -9.38 -18.45 -5.29
CA GLU A 57 -9.13 -17.99 -6.66
C GLU A 57 -7.96 -17.00 -6.76
N LEU A 58 -7.77 -16.16 -5.73
CA LEU A 58 -6.61 -15.29 -5.61
C LEU A 58 -5.32 -16.12 -5.48
N LEU A 59 -5.30 -17.15 -4.64
CA LEU A 59 -4.15 -18.04 -4.43
C LEU A 59 -3.78 -18.86 -5.67
N GLU A 60 -4.77 -19.25 -6.48
CA GLU A 60 -4.50 -19.92 -7.76
C GLU A 60 -3.85 -18.99 -8.80
N ARG A 61 -4.10 -17.68 -8.72
CA ARG A 61 -3.69 -16.70 -9.73
C ARG A 61 -2.45 -15.92 -9.34
N VAL A 62 -2.22 -15.72 -8.05
CA VAL A 62 -1.12 -14.92 -7.51
C VAL A 62 -0.11 -15.85 -6.85
N GLN A 63 1.15 -15.70 -7.23
CA GLN A 63 2.22 -16.52 -6.66
C GLN A 63 2.63 -15.95 -5.29
N CYS A 64 2.06 -16.51 -4.23
CA CYS A 64 2.45 -16.26 -2.84
C CYS A 64 1.93 -17.40 -1.94
N SER A 65 2.39 -17.46 -0.69
CA SER A 65 1.74 -18.30 0.33
C SER A 65 0.39 -17.71 0.76
N GLU A 66 -0.43 -18.50 1.45
CA GLU A 66 -1.68 -18.01 2.03
C GLU A 66 -1.44 -16.91 3.08
N GLU A 67 -0.42 -17.07 3.93
CA GLU A 67 -0.01 -16.05 4.90
C GLU A 67 0.36 -14.74 4.21
N GLN A 68 1.23 -14.80 3.19
CA GLN A 68 1.62 -13.63 2.41
C GLN A 68 0.44 -12.97 1.69
N MET A 69 -0.56 -13.75 1.26
CA MET A 69 -1.80 -13.21 0.67
C MET A 69 -2.60 -12.42 1.71
N ARG A 70 -2.79 -12.98 2.90
CA ARG A 70 -3.53 -12.34 3.99
C ARG A 70 -2.83 -11.07 4.45
N ASP A 71 -1.52 -11.12 4.66
CA ASP A 71 -0.72 -9.95 5.01
C ASP A 71 -0.86 -8.86 3.94
N ALA A 72 -0.79 -9.22 2.65
CA ALA A 72 -0.96 -8.27 1.56
C ALA A 72 -2.34 -7.61 1.57
N LEU A 73 -3.40 -8.39 1.80
CA LEU A 73 -4.78 -7.89 1.89
C LEU A 73 -4.96 -6.95 3.10
N GLU A 74 -4.34 -7.24 4.25
CA GLU A 74 -4.38 -6.38 5.44
C GLU A 74 -3.57 -5.07 5.28
N GLN A 75 -2.55 -5.07 4.43
CA GLN A 75 -1.82 -3.84 4.06
C GLN A 75 -2.57 -2.98 3.04
N MET A 76 -3.71 -3.44 2.54
CA MET A 76 -4.60 -2.71 1.65
C MET A 76 -5.94 -2.41 2.32
N PRO A 77 -6.69 -1.39 1.87
CA PRO A 77 -8.09 -1.23 2.28
C PRO A 77 -8.96 -2.28 1.56
N ALA A 78 -8.70 -3.56 1.82
CA ALA A 78 -9.40 -4.70 1.23
C ALA A 78 -10.29 -5.38 2.25
N MET A 79 -11.54 -5.68 1.86
CA MET A 79 -12.52 -6.36 2.69
C MET A 79 -13.04 -7.63 2.05
N HIS A 80 -13.52 -8.54 2.89
CA HIS A 80 -14.24 -9.72 2.48
C HIS A 80 -15.76 -9.45 2.55
N ILE A 81 -16.43 -9.47 1.40
CA ILE A 81 -17.86 -9.22 1.26
C ILE A 81 -18.48 -10.23 0.30
N HIS A 82 -19.62 -10.83 0.68
CA HIS A 82 -20.33 -11.83 -0.13
C HIS A 82 -19.46 -13.00 -0.64
N GLY A 83 -18.47 -13.45 0.13
CA GLY A 83 -17.58 -14.56 -0.26
C GLY A 83 -16.37 -14.16 -1.11
N HIS A 84 -16.20 -12.87 -1.41
CA HIS A 84 -15.15 -12.35 -2.28
C HIS A 84 -14.34 -11.25 -1.60
N TRP A 85 -13.10 -11.05 -2.04
CA TRP A 85 -12.26 -9.94 -1.63
C TRP A 85 -12.40 -8.77 -2.59
N ARG A 86 -12.61 -7.58 -2.04
CA ARG A 86 -12.74 -6.33 -2.80
C ARG A 86 -12.03 -5.19 -2.09
N VAL A 87 -11.52 -4.23 -2.86
CA VAL A 87 -11.05 -2.93 -2.34
C VAL A 87 -12.17 -1.90 -2.46
N LEU A 88 -12.13 -0.87 -1.62
CA LEU A 88 -13.06 0.24 -1.75
C LEU A 88 -12.69 1.12 -2.95
N GLU A 89 -13.70 1.64 -3.63
CA GLU A 89 -13.51 2.72 -4.59
C GLU A 89 -13.04 3.99 -3.84
N PRO A 90 -12.11 4.79 -4.40
CA PRO A 90 -11.48 5.88 -3.68
C PRO A 90 -12.44 6.94 -3.10
N GLU A 91 -13.44 7.32 -3.88
CA GLU A 91 -14.44 8.30 -3.49
C GLU A 91 -15.31 7.77 -2.35
N TYR A 92 -15.71 6.50 -2.43
CA TYR A 92 -16.47 5.83 -1.39
C TYR A 92 -15.64 5.58 -0.12
N GLU A 93 -14.36 5.21 -0.28
CA GLU A 93 -13.40 5.06 0.82
C GLU A 93 -13.25 6.37 1.61
N LEU A 94 -13.01 7.48 0.90
CA LEU A 94 -12.94 8.79 1.52
C LEU A 94 -14.26 9.12 2.24
N SER A 95 -15.40 8.90 1.58
CA SER A 95 -16.71 9.14 2.20
C SER A 95 -16.89 8.34 3.49
N ALA A 96 -16.61 7.04 3.48
CA ALA A 96 -16.74 6.18 4.66
C ALA A 96 -15.84 6.63 5.81
N VAL A 97 -14.59 6.99 5.51
CA VAL A 97 -13.64 7.53 6.49
C VAL A 97 -14.08 8.89 7.01
N THR A 98 -14.59 9.78 6.17
CA THR A 98 -15.09 11.09 6.64
C THR A 98 -16.31 10.94 7.56
N SER A 99 -17.20 9.97 7.32
CA SER A 99 -18.31 9.65 8.24
C SER A 99 -17.80 9.20 9.61
N LEU A 100 -16.74 8.39 9.63
CA LEU A 100 -16.08 7.96 10.88
C LEU A 100 -15.50 9.14 11.66
N LEU A 101 -14.79 10.02 10.97
CA LEU A 101 -14.20 11.22 11.56
C LEU A 101 -15.28 12.19 12.04
N GLY A 102 -16.40 12.31 11.33
CA GLY A 102 -17.55 13.11 11.73
C GLY A 102 -18.16 12.65 13.06
N VAL A 103 -18.25 11.33 13.30
CA VAL A 103 -18.72 10.80 14.60
C VAL A 103 -17.74 11.17 15.72
N ILE A 104 -16.43 11.08 15.47
CA ILE A 104 -15.40 11.43 16.45
C ILE A 104 -15.49 12.91 16.83
N GLU A 105 -15.69 13.79 15.84
CA GLU A 105 -15.84 15.23 16.06
C GLU A 105 -17.15 15.55 16.80
N GLU A 106 -18.28 14.99 16.37
CA GLU A 106 -19.59 15.21 16.99
C GLU A 106 -19.61 14.78 18.46
N GLN A 107 -19.05 13.61 18.74
CA GLN A 107 -18.97 13.04 20.10
C GLN A 107 -17.79 13.60 20.89
N LYS A 108 -16.99 14.50 20.30
CA LYS A 108 -15.79 15.11 20.89
C LYS A 108 -14.82 14.07 21.46
N CYS A 109 -14.71 12.93 20.80
CA CYS A 109 -13.80 11.88 21.21
C CYS A 109 -12.35 12.33 20.95
N SER A 110 -11.43 11.85 21.80
CA SER A 110 -10.01 11.99 21.50
C SER A 110 -9.64 11.09 20.33
N LEU A 111 -8.84 11.58 19.39
CA LEU A 111 -8.27 10.77 18.29
C LEU A 111 -7.47 9.57 18.82
N ASP A 112 -6.95 9.67 20.04
CA ASP A 112 -6.19 8.61 20.70
C ASP A 112 -7.05 7.62 21.49
N ALA A 113 -8.32 7.92 21.74
CA ALA A 113 -9.20 7.11 22.59
C ALA A 113 -10.64 7.23 22.10
N VAL A 114 -10.91 6.58 20.97
CA VAL A 114 -12.22 6.49 20.34
C VAL A 114 -12.90 5.20 20.78
N PRO A 115 -14.06 5.25 21.45
CA PRO A 115 -14.79 4.04 21.83
C PRO A 115 -15.31 3.29 20.61
N LYS A 116 -14.88 2.03 20.43
CA LYS A 116 -15.28 1.21 19.27
C LYS A 116 -16.79 0.96 19.26
N SER A 117 -17.37 0.73 20.43
CA SER A 117 -18.80 0.46 20.61
C SER A 117 -19.65 1.63 20.10
N LEU A 118 -19.25 2.86 20.43
CA LEU A 118 -19.88 4.10 20.02
C LEU A 118 -19.90 4.24 18.51
N VAL A 119 -18.72 4.14 17.86
CA VAL A 119 -18.59 4.28 16.41
C VAL A 119 -19.40 3.21 15.68
N MET A 120 -19.33 1.96 16.15
CA MET A 120 -20.13 0.85 15.60
C MET A 120 -21.62 1.14 15.71
N SER A 121 -22.09 1.63 16.85
CA SER A 121 -23.51 1.90 17.09
C SER A 121 -24.06 3.05 16.23
N MET A 122 -23.27 4.09 16.00
CA MET A 122 -23.65 5.30 15.25
C MET A 122 -23.65 5.07 13.73
N LEU A 123 -22.77 4.20 13.23
CA LEU A 123 -22.58 4.00 11.79
C LEU A 123 -23.12 2.69 11.23
N LYS A 124 -23.63 1.77 12.06
CA LYS A 124 -24.19 0.48 11.60
C LYS A 124 -25.28 0.61 10.53
N ASP A 125 -26.05 1.70 10.56
CA ASP A 125 -27.16 1.96 9.64
C ASP A 125 -26.74 2.88 8.48
N VAL A 126 -25.53 3.45 8.54
CA VAL A 126 -24.96 4.36 7.53
C VAL A 126 -24.00 3.62 6.60
N LEU A 127 -23.19 2.71 7.15
CA LEU A 127 -22.17 1.95 6.42
C LEU A 127 -22.46 0.45 6.52
N PRO A 128 -22.27 -0.31 5.43
CA PRO A 128 -22.32 -1.76 5.49
C PRO A 128 -21.31 -2.31 6.51
N GLY A 129 -21.73 -3.31 7.28
CA GLY A 129 -20.89 -3.93 8.33
C GLY A 129 -19.47 -4.30 7.88
N PRO A 130 -19.25 -4.91 6.69
CA PRO A 130 -17.91 -5.21 6.18
C PRO A 130 -17.05 -3.96 5.95
N VAL A 131 -17.64 -2.87 5.45
CA VAL A 131 -16.96 -1.59 5.19
C VAL A 131 -16.56 -0.94 6.51
N LEU A 132 -17.50 -0.87 7.47
CA LEU A 132 -17.24 -0.31 8.79
C LEU A 132 -16.10 -1.07 9.49
N LYS A 133 -16.15 -2.41 9.46
CA LYS A 133 -15.09 -3.25 10.02
C LYS A 133 -13.75 -3.02 9.33
N LEU A 134 -13.74 -2.91 8.00
CA LEU A 134 -12.52 -2.58 7.24
C LEU A 134 -11.93 -1.25 7.70
N CYS A 135 -12.74 -0.20 7.76
CA CYS A 135 -12.26 1.12 8.11
C CYS A 135 -11.71 1.15 9.55
N LEU A 136 -12.38 0.48 10.50
CA LEU A 136 -11.88 0.37 11.88
C LEU A 136 -10.55 -0.40 11.93
N ASN A 137 -10.43 -1.51 11.21
CA ASN A 137 -9.19 -2.31 11.20
C ASN A 137 -8.04 -1.62 10.46
N TYR A 138 -8.35 -0.83 9.42
CA TYR A 138 -7.34 -0.21 8.57
C TYR A 138 -6.93 1.16 9.10
N TYR A 139 -7.88 2.03 9.42
CA TYR A 139 -7.60 3.43 9.79
C TYR A 139 -7.45 3.66 11.29
N PHE A 140 -7.61 2.62 12.12
CA PHE A 140 -7.39 2.70 13.55
C PHE A 140 -6.41 1.62 14.02
N ILE A 141 -5.88 1.83 15.23
CA ILE A 141 -5.01 0.94 15.96
C ILE A 141 -5.74 0.61 17.26
N GLU A 142 -5.96 -0.68 17.52
CA GLU A 142 -6.57 -1.14 18.76
C GLU A 142 -5.66 -0.80 19.95
N LYS A 143 -6.20 -0.08 20.93
CA LYS A 143 -5.56 0.13 22.24
C LYS A 143 -6.19 -0.84 23.23
N SER A 144 -5.38 -1.31 24.18
CA SER A 144 -5.84 -2.26 25.20
C SER A 144 -7.03 -1.70 25.99
N ILE A 145 -7.92 -2.61 26.34
CA ILE A 145 -9.12 -2.40 27.17
C ILE A 145 -8.78 -1.55 28.40
N SER A 146 -9.55 -0.48 28.65
CA SER A 146 -9.44 0.24 29.91
C SER A 146 -9.85 -0.72 31.03
N SER A 147 -8.99 -0.88 32.04
CA SER A 147 -9.15 -1.85 33.13
C SER A 147 -10.39 -1.63 34.02
N GLU A 148 -11.20 -0.61 33.72
CA GLU A 148 -12.37 -0.21 34.50
C GLU A 148 -13.71 -0.46 33.77
N GLU A 149 -13.75 -0.52 32.43
CA GLU A 149 -15.02 -0.50 31.68
C GLU A 149 -15.19 -1.61 30.61
N GLU A 150 -14.23 -2.52 30.45
CA GLU A 150 -14.25 -3.56 29.39
C GLU A 150 -14.46 -3.00 27.96
N GLU A 151 -14.29 -1.70 27.75
CA GLU A 151 -14.52 -1.05 26.47
C GLU A 151 -13.25 -1.06 25.60
N GLU A 152 -13.38 -1.53 24.36
CA GLU A 152 -12.34 -1.48 23.35
C GLU A 152 -12.15 -0.04 22.85
N LEU A 153 -11.00 0.55 23.16
CA LEU A 153 -10.61 1.87 22.69
C LEU A 153 -9.75 1.77 21.44
N LEU A 154 -9.99 2.68 20.50
CA LEU A 154 -9.26 2.79 19.25
C LEU A 154 -8.48 4.10 19.21
N SER A 155 -7.30 4.02 18.62
CA SER A 155 -6.50 5.19 18.25
C SER A 155 -6.55 5.35 16.76
N VAL A 156 -6.73 6.57 16.28
CA VAL A 156 -6.62 6.84 14.85
C VAL A 156 -5.19 6.56 14.37
N ASN A 157 -5.07 5.86 13.24
CA ASN A 157 -3.81 5.64 12.56
C ASN A 157 -3.48 6.89 11.72
N ASN A 158 -2.66 7.78 12.29
CA ASN A 158 -2.30 9.05 11.67
C ASN A 158 -1.65 8.85 10.28
N ASP A 159 -0.73 7.90 10.14
CA ASP A 159 -0.02 7.67 8.88
C ASP A 159 -0.97 7.23 7.76
N ARG A 160 -1.88 6.28 8.04
CA ARG A 160 -2.83 5.78 7.04
C ARG A 160 -3.84 6.84 6.62
N LEU A 161 -4.37 7.63 7.56
CA LEU A 161 -5.30 8.71 7.22
C LEU A 161 -4.61 9.84 6.46
N CYS A 162 -3.47 10.34 6.94
CA CYS A 162 -2.75 11.39 6.24
C CYS A 162 -2.39 10.96 4.81
N ARG A 163 -2.02 9.69 4.63
CA ARG A 163 -1.76 9.11 3.31
C ARG A 163 -3.00 9.05 2.41
N LEU A 164 -4.18 8.68 2.94
CA LEU A 164 -5.44 8.72 2.20
C LEU A 164 -5.75 10.14 1.70
N PHE A 165 -5.71 11.15 2.58
CA PHE A 165 -5.97 12.54 2.20
C PHE A 165 -4.93 13.06 1.20
N ALA A 166 -3.66 12.69 1.34
CA ALA A 166 -2.63 13.04 0.36
C ALA A 166 -2.94 12.41 -1.01
N GLU A 167 -3.34 11.15 -1.04
CA GLU A 167 -3.66 10.44 -2.28
C GLU A 167 -4.84 11.06 -3.01
N VAL A 168 -5.90 11.42 -2.28
CA VAL A 168 -7.08 12.13 -2.80
C VAL A 168 -6.67 13.46 -3.46
N LEU A 169 -5.79 14.23 -2.82
CA LEU A 169 -5.33 15.52 -3.34
C LEU A 169 -4.40 15.38 -4.55
N LEU A 170 -3.50 14.40 -4.54
CA LEU A 170 -2.44 14.27 -5.54
C LEU A 170 -2.90 13.56 -6.81
N ARG A 171 -3.82 12.59 -6.70
CA ARG A 171 -4.25 11.76 -7.83
C ARG A 171 -4.80 12.59 -9.00
N PRO A 172 -5.67 13.60 -8.81
CA PRO A 172 -6.17 14.43 -9.91
C PRO A 172 -5.23 15.60 -10.29
N ALA A 173 -4.26 15.96 -9.45
CA ALA A 173 -3.53 17.23 -9.57
C ALA A 173 -2.36 17.23 -10.57
N GLY A 174 -1.91 16.05 -11.03
CA GLY A 174 -0.67 15.96 -11.81
C GLY A 174 0.53 16.45 -10.98
N LYS A 175 1.26 17.47 -11.46
CA LYS A 175 2.32 18.14 -10.67
C LYS A 175 1.73 19.32 -9.89
N PHE A 176 1.84 19.25 -8.56
CA PHE A 176 1.33 20.23 -7.62
C PHE A 176 2.51 21.02 -7.00
N ASN A 177 2.37 22.34 -6.82
CA ASN A 177 3.29 23.12 -6.01
C ASN A 177 3.39 22.53 -4.59
N LEU A 178 4.62 22.25 -4.14
CA LEU A 178 4.87 21.57 -2.87
C LEU A 178 4.36 22.37 -1.66
N GLY A 179 4.55 23.69 -1.64
CA GLY A 179 4.15 24.54 -0.52
C GLY A 179 2.64 24.70 -0.40
N GLU A 180 1.97 24.86 -1.54
CA GLU A 180 0.50 24.89 -1.62
C GLU A 180 -0.08 23.54 -1.21
N PHE A 181 0.46 22.45 -1.76
CA PHE A 181 0.06 21.08 -1.41
C PHE A 181 0.19 20.83 0.09
N SER A 182 1.34 21.13 0.71
CA SER A 182 1.54 20.91 2.15
C SER A 182 0.52 21.68 3.01
N SER A 183 0.16 22.89 2.59
CA SER A 183 -0.82 23.71 3.30
C SER A 183 -2.22 23.13 3.19
N ILE A 184 -2.63 22.76 1.98
CA ILE A 184 -3.95 22.15 1.73
C ILE A 184 -4.05 20.78 2.39
N TRP A 185 -2.99 19.98 2.33
CA TRP A 185 -2.96 18.65 2.93
C TRP A 185 -3.12 18.72 4.45
N GLN A 186 -2.40 19.62 5.13
CA GLN A 186 -2.56 19.83 6.57
C GLN A 186 -3.96 20.35 6.96
N GLN A 187 -4.60 21.14 6.09
CA GLN A 187 -5.97 21.62 6.32
C GLN A 187 -7.04 20.56 6.04
N SER A 188 -6.69 19.50 5.31
CA SER A 188 -7.63 18.43 4.94
C SER A 188 -7.75 17.32 5.99
N VAL A 189 -6.78 17.23 6.91
CA VAL A 189 -6.81 16.26 8.01
C VAL A 189 -7.49 16.86 9.25
N PRO A 190 -8.12 16.05 10.12
CA PRO A 190 -8.76 16.55 11.33
C PRO A 190 -7.82 17.26 12.30
N ASP A 191 -8.39 18.15 13.12
CA ASP A 191 -7.67 18.82 14.20
C ASP A 191 -7.02 17.81 15.15
N GLY A 192 -5.75 18.07 15.50
CA GLY A 192 -4.95 17.17 16.31
C GLY A 192 -4.10 16.18 15.51
N MET A 193 -4.23 16.12 14.19
CA MET A 193 -3.32 15.37 13.31
C MET A 193 -2.24 16.27 12.69
N SER A 194 -1.03 15.73 12.54
CA SER A 194 0.07 16.39 11.81
C SER A 194 0.47 15.61 10.56
N THR A 195 0.64 16.33 9.46
CA THR A 195 1.12 15.77 8.19
C THR A 195 2.65 15.81 8.12
N HIS A 196 3.25 14.73 7.62
CA HIS A 196 4.70 14.59 7.48
C HIS A 196 5.07 13.97 6.13
N PHE A 197 6.12 14.47 5.47
CA PHE A 197 6.54 13.95 4.16
C PHE A 197 6.91 12.44 4.17
N SER A 198 7.28 11.87 5.32
CA SER A 198 7.49 10.43 5.48
C SER A 198 6.23 9.61 5.16
N GLN A 199 5.03 10.18 5.36
CA GLN A 199 3.76 9.53 5.06
C GLN A 199 3.50 9.42 3.55
N LEU A 200 4.22 10.20 2.73
CA LEU A 200 4.16 10.15 1.28
C LEU A 200 5.14 9.14 0.67
N GLU A 201 5.96 8.49 1.49
CA GLU A 201 6.92 7.49 1.03
C GLU A 201 6.21 6.38 0.23
N GLY A 202 6.71 6.15 -0.99
CA GLY A 202 6.11 5.19 -1.93
C GLY A 202 4.72 5.59 -2.47
N LEU A 203 4.22 6.80 -2.19
CA LEU A 203 2.97 7.34 -2.75
C LEU A 203 3.24 8.48 -3.74
N ALA A 204 4.20 9.34 -3.44
CA ALA A 204 4.45 10.56 -4.20
C ALA A 204 5.95 10.85 -4.37
N LEU A 205 6.29 11.52 -5.47
CA LEU A 205 7.62 12.06 -5.68
C LEU A 205 7.64 13.56 -5.43
N VAL A 206 8.72 14.02 -4.80
CA VAL A 206 8.99 15.43 -4.54
C VAL A 206 10.24 15.82 -5.32
N ASP A 207 10.12 16.87 -6.12
CA ASP A 207 11.23 17.51 -6.81
C ASP A 207 11.47 18.90 -6.23
N ARG A 208 12.60 19.02 -5.51
CA ARG A 208 13.04 20.25 -4.85
C ARG A 208 14.08 21.02 -5.68
N ASP A 209 14.51 20.46 -6.81
CA ASP A 209 15.52 21.06 -7.67
C ASP A 209 14.91 22.09 -8.63
N VAL A 210 13.58 22.07 -8.78
CA VAL A 210 12.79 23.04 -9.55
C VAL A 210 12.22 24.16 -8.66
N ASN A 211 11.96 25.33 -9.23
CA ASN A 211 11.37 26.47 -8.53
C ASN A 211 10.09 26.95 -9.24
N PRO A 212 8.90 26.88 -8.61
CA PRO A 212 8.67 26.34 -7.26
C PRO A 212 8.89 24.82 -7.22
N ALA A 213 9.24 24.30 -6.04
CA ALA A 213 9.33 22.86 -5.80
C ALA A 213 7.96 22.21 -6.03
N VAL A 214 7.94 20.97 -6.52
CA VAL A 214 6.69 20.27 -6.89
C VAL A 214 6.61 18.88 -6.29
N VAL A 215 5.38 18.38 -6.16
CA VAL A 215 5.02 17.02 -5.72
C VAL A 215 3.97 16.44 -6.66
N TRP A 216 4.02 15.14 -6.92
CA TRP A 216 3.01 14.47 -7.75
C TRP A 216 2.78 13.02 -7.32
N HIS A 217 1.59 12.52 -7.62
CA HIS A 217 1.21 11.14 -7.38
C HIS A 217 2.10 10.19 -8.19
N TYR A 218 2.79 9.29 -7.49
CA TYR A 218 3.69 8.30 -8.08
C TYR A 218 3.79 7.09 -7.15
N PRO A 219 2.78 6.22 -7.13
CA PRO A 219 2.70 5.15 -6.15
C PRO A 219 3.56 3.95 -6.53
N VAL A 220 4.20 3.35 -5.53
CA VAL A 220 5.09 2.17 -5.69
C VAL A 220 4.39 0.98 -6.34
N HIS A 221 3.09 0.81 -6.08
CA HIS A 221 2.33 -0.32 -6.60
C HIS A 221 2.10 -0.27 -8.13
N ASN A 222 2.33 0.89 -8.77
CA ASN A 222 2.29 1.02 -10.23
C ASN A 222 3.62 0.62 -10.91
N LEU A 223 4.68 0.37 -10.13
CA LEU A 223 5.99 0.00 -10.66
C LEU A 223 6.08 -1.49 -11.01
N PRO A 224 6.97 -1.87 -11.96
CA PRO A 224 7.28 -3.26 -12.27
C PRO A 224 7.74 -4.04 -11.03
N GLU A 225 7.46 -5.34 -10.99
CA GLU A 225 7.92 -6.24 -9.92
C GLU A 225 9.34 -6.77 -10.17
N ASP A 226 9.85 -6.67 -11.39
CA ASP A 226 11.22 -7.05 -11.69
C ASP A 226 12.18 -5.87 -11.41
N PRO A 227 13.36 -6.12 -10.81
CA PRO A 227 14.29 -5.04 -10.50
C PRO A 227 14.72 -4.21 -11.71
N ALA A 228 14.94 -4.83 -12.88
CA ALA A 228 15.45 -4.11 -14.04
C ALA A 228 14.45 -3.07 -14.55
N GLY A 229 13.20 -3.49 -14.79
CA GLY A 229 12.10 -2.60 -15.18
C GLY A 229 11.79 -1.55 -14.12
N ARG A 230 11.82 -1.92 -12.83
CA ARG A 230 11.57 -0.96 -11.74
C ARG A 230 12.60 0.16 -11.71
N PHE A 231 13.89 -0.18 -11.74
CA PHE A 231 14.96 0.83 -11.78
C PHE A 231 14.91 1.66 -13.05
N GLN A 232 14.61 1.06 -14.20
CA GLN A 232 14.45 1.81 -15.45
C GLN A 232 13.37 2.89 -15.31
N GLN A 233 12.15 2.52 -14.87
CA GLN A 233 11.05 3.46 -14.74
C GLN A 233 11.33 4.54 -13.68
N LEU A 234 11.99 4.19 -12.57
CA LEU A 234 12.41 5.17 -11.56
C LEU A 234 13.40 6.20 -12.14
N PHE A 235 14.37 5.77 -12.94
CA PHE A 235 15.31 6.69 -13.57
C PHE A 235 14.72 7.49 -14.74
N GLU A 236 13.66 7.01 -15.38
CA GLU A 236 12.86 7.80 -16.33
C GLU A 236 12.03 8.89 -15.63
N ALA A 237 11.56 8.62 -14.41
CA ALA A 237 10.83 9.61 -13.62
C ALA A 237 11.74 10.68 -12.99
N ARG A 238 12.98 10.30 -12.62
CA ARG A 238 13.97 11.21 -12.04
C ARG A 238 15.39 10.69 -12.25
N ASP A 239 16.30 11.54 -12.76
CA ASP A 239 17.65 11.10 -13.15
C ASP A 239 18.56 10.71 -11.99
N LYS A 240 18.39 11.36 -10.82
CA LYS A 240 19.26 11.22 -9.65
C LYS A 240 18.43 10.99 -8.40
N TRP A 241 18.82 10.01 -7.59
CA TRP A 241 18.12 9.65 -6.37
C TRP A 241 19.04 9.61 -5.17
N THR A 242 18.58 10.09 -4.02
CA THR A 242 19.22 9.78 -2.73
C THR A 242 18.82 8.37 -2.28
N GLN A 243 19.53 7.83 -1.28
CA GLN A 243 19.11 6.55 -0.69
C GLN A 243 17.73 6.64 -0.04
N GLN A 244 17.46 7.74 0.68
CA GLN A 244 16.20 7.95 1.38
C GLN A 244 15.03 7.93 0.39
N ASP A 245 15.14 8.67 -0.71
CA ASP A 245 14.02 8.80 -1.65
C ASP A 245 13.76 7.53 -2.47
N ILE A 246 14.80 6.76 -2.82
CA ILE A 246 14.63 5.57 -3.67
C ILE A 246 14.18 4.35 -2.87
N THR A 247 14.52 4.28 -1.57
CA THR A 247 14.27 3.10 -0.73
C THR A 247 12.79 2.70 -0.69
N PRO A 248 11.83 3.62 -0.43
CA PRO A 248 10.41 3.30 -0.41
C PRO A 248 9.88 2.65 -1.70
N TYR A 249 10.57 2.87 -2.83
CA TYR A 249 10.17 2.31 -4.11
C TYR A 249 10.78 0.94 -4.40
N ILE A 250 11.87 0.56 -3.73
CA ILE A 250 12.60 -0.69 -4.03
C ILE A 250 12.67 -1.66 -2.84
N GLU A 251 12.21 -1.26 -1.66
CA GLU A 251 12.27 -2.09 -0.46
C GLU A 251 11.49 -3.41 -0.60
N GLU A 252 10.33 -3.38 -1.27
CA GLU A 252 9.55 -4.59 -1.58
C GLU A 252 10.30 -5.60 -2.48
N LEU A 253 11.33 -5.17 -3.22
CA LEU A 253 12.16 -6.07 -4.02
C LEU A 253 13.25 -6.75 -3.18
N SER A 254 13.44 -6.33 -1.93
CA SER A 254 14.46 -6.88 -1.05
C SER A 254 14.03 -8.21 -0.46
N SER A 255 15.02 -9.04 -0.12
CA SER A 255 14.82 -10.33 0.53
C SER A 255 15.92 -10.59 1.54
N SER A 256 15.78 -11.67 2.30
CA SER A 256 16.80 -12.17 3.25
C SER A 256 18.21 -12.25 2.63
N LYS A 257 18.30 -12.51 1.32
CA LYS A 257 19.55 -12.67 0.56
C LYS A 257 19.93 -11.44 -0.27
N CYS A 258 19.02 -10.49 -0.48
CA CYS A 258 19.24 -9.31 -1.32
C CYS A 258 18.68 -8.05 -0.65
N SER A 259 19.52 -7.34 0.09
CA SER A 259 19.12 -6.10 0.74
C SER A 259 19.02 -4.92 -0.24
N VAL A 260 18.37 -3.83 0.17
CA VAL A 260 18.31 -2.56 -0.58
C VAL A 260 19.71 -2.09 -1.01
N LYS A 261 20.72 -2.22 -0.15
CA LYS A 261 22.11 -1.87 -0.48
C LYS A 261 22.67 -2.72 -1.62
N VAL A 262 22.36 -4.01 -1.64
CA VAL A 262 22.78 -4.94 -2.71
C VAL A 262 22.05 -4.61 -4.01
N LEU A 263 20.74 -4.32 -3.95
CA LEU A 263 19.96 -3.89 -5.11
C LEU A 263 20.55 -2.63 -5.75
N LEU A 264 20.82 -1.61 -4.93
CA LEU A 264 21.43 -0.37 -5.41
C LEU A 264 22.79 -0.62 -6.05
N ALA A 265 23.69 -1.38 -5.41
CA ALA A 265 25.00 -1.71 -5.99
C ALA A 265 24.89 -2.48 -7.32
N LYS A 266 23.88 -3.35 -7.45
CA LYS A 266 23.68 -4.18 -8.64
C LYS A 266 23.01 -3.42 -9.80
N HIS A 267 22.14 -2.46 -9.53
CA HIS A 267 21.31 -1.82 -10.57
C HIS A 267 21.63 -0.34 -10.82
N THR A 268 22.48 0.30 -10.01
CA THR A 268 22.76 1.74 -10.12
C THR A 268 24.27 2.05 -10.18
N ARG A 269 24.62 3.26 -10.61
CA ARG A 269 25.93 3.89 -10.36
C ARG A 269 25.79 4.89 -9.23
N SER A 270 26.74 4.87 -8.29
CA SER A 270 26.77 5.84 -7.20
C SER A 270 27.79 6.94 -7.43
N SER A 271 27.42 8.17 -7.11
CA SER A 271 28.31 9.33 -7.07
C SER A 271 28.09 10.12 -5.78
N THR A 272 29.13 10.77 -5.26
CA THR A 272 29.01 11.61 -4.06
C THR A 272 29.18 13.07 -4.43
N HIS A 273 28.23 13.92 -4.04
CA HIS A 273 28.31 15.37 -4.23
C HIS A 273 27.91 16.06 -2.93
N GLY A 274 28.75 16.95 -2.43
CA GLY A 274 28.50 17.66 -1.15
C GLY A 274 28.32 16.73 0.06
N GLY A 275 28.98 15.57 0.07
CA GLY A 275 28.83 14.55 1.13
C GLY A 275 27.57 13.68 1.02
N ILE A 276 26.65 14.01 0.11
CA ILE A 276 25.43 13.22 -0.15
C ILE A 276 25.70 12.23 -1.28
N LYS A 277 25.32 10.97 -1.05
CA LYS A 277 25.44 9.91 -2.04
C LYS A 277 24.19 9.86 -2.91
N TYR A 278 24.40 9.95 -4.22
CA TYR A 278 23.37 9.87 -5.26
C TYR A 278 23.51 8.58 -6.06
N TYR A 279 22.38 8.07 -6.55
CA TYR A 279 22.26 6.90 -7.40
C TYR A 279 21.67 7.29 -8.75
N THR A 280 22.27 6.77 -9.82
CA THR A 280 21.90 7.03 -11.23
C THR A 280 21.84 5.72 -12.02
N ALA A 281 21.23 5.73 -13.21
CA ALA A 281 21.18 4.58 -14.09
C ALA A 281 22.59 4.05 -14.43
N LYS A 282 22.76 2.71 -14.48
CA LYS A 282 24.05 2.09 -14.87
C LYS A 282 24.45 2.34 -16.31
N TYR A 283 23.46 2.50 -17.18
CA TYR A 283 23.64 2.77 -18.59
C TYR A 283 22.84 4.04 -18.87
N THR A 284 23.54 5.15 -19.04
CA THR A 284 22.96 6.36 -19.64
C THR A 284 22.65 6.05 -21.10
N LYS A 285 21.44 6.36 -21.56
CA LYS A 285 21.16 6.41 -23.01
C LYS A 285 22.05 7.46 -23.67
#